data_AF-A0A7S1PQK6-F1
#
_entry.id   AF-A0A7S1PQK6-F1
#
_cell.length_a   1.000
_cell.length_b   1.000
_cell.length_c   1.000
_cell.angle_alpha   90.00
_cell.angle_beta   90.00
_cell.angle_gamma   90.00
#
_symmetry.space_group_name_H-M   'P 1'
#
loop_
_entity.id
_entity.type
_entity.pdbx_description
1 polymer ?
#
loop_
_entity_poly.entity_id
_entity_poly.type
_entity_poly.pdbx_seq_one_letter_code
_entity_poly.pdbx_strand_id
1 'polypeptide(L)'
;GIPPAGVVATGNQRRSLVLAQPKAGMGGLEDLDGLTRLVVQAYAAVNVAPACGQIPEALGPSHVFRVFSGQLGQGEQVPEVAWLHEQPDFRELTLKAFRFAFKITVDCIAMTEDASELEYSELDVALQELERGWHLGEENSPAWQAAMEHRVPNLMALRRSGTSDIQVLRHTLREDGARVGELRSEVVQSIWASESLELRYLTNDDDERYSIQAHPTLLRNMIVQSAEYPIFVSPPTTVWL
;
A
#
# COMPACT_ATOMS: atom_id res chain seq x y z
N GLY A 1 -62.10 24.91 29.79
CA GLY A 1 -62.32 25.24 28.37
C GLY A 1 -61.89 26.66 28.13
N ILE A 2 -60.73 26.84 27.51
CA ILE A 2 -60.09 28.11 27.13
C ILE A 2 -59.40 27.84 25.76
N PRO A 3 -59.49 28.75 24.76
CA PRO A 3 -59.29 28.46 23.33
C PRO A 3 -57.80 28.42 22.86
N PRO A 4 -57.52 28.01 21.60
CA PRO A 4 -56.19 27.56 21.18
C PRO A 4 -55.31 28.63 20.51
N ALA A 5 -54.00 28.41 20.69
CA ALA A 5 -52.85 28.61 19.79
C ALA A 5 -52.88 29.77 18.78
N GLY A 6 -52.16 30.85 19.12
CA GLY A 6 -51.64 31.81 18.15
C GLY A 6 -50.40 31.25 17.44
N VAL A 7 -50.47 31.16 16.11
CA VAL A 7 -49.35 30.84 15.23
C VAL A 7 -48.45 32.07 15.12
N VAL A 8 -47.26 32.01 15.74
CA VAL A 8 -46.18 32.98 15.51
C VAL A 8 -45.33 32.42 14.38
N ALA A 9 -45.52 32.95 13.18
CA ALA A 9 -44.62 32.73 12.05
C ALA A 9 -43.34 33.54 12.28
N THR A 10 -42.29 32.89 12.81
CA THR A 10 -40.95 33.45 12.85
C THR A 10 -40.35 33.38 11.44
N GLY A 11 -40.21 34.56 10.81
CA GLY A 11 -39.55 34.73 9.52
C GLY A 11 -38.11 34.22 9.59
N ASN A 12 -37.85 33.15 8.86
CA ASN A 12 -36.54 32.54 8.71
C ASN A 12 -35.70 33.40 7.74
N GLN A 13 -35.08 34.48 8.23
CA GLN A 13 -34.06 35.22 7.48
C GLN A 13 -32.82 34.32 7.32
N ARG A 14 -32.80 33.50 6.26
CA ARG A 14 -31.57 32.92 5.74
C ARG A 14 -30.67 34.07 5.28
N ARG A 15 -29.66 34.39 6.08
CA ARG A 15 -28.49 35.16 5.63
C ARG A 15 -27.86 34.38 4.47
N SER A 16 -28.10 34.82 3.24
CA SER A 16 -27.29 34.41 2.10
C SER A 16 -25.87 34.88 2.38
N LEU A 17 -24.98 33.94 2.69
CA LEU A 17 -23.55 34.16 2.54
C LEU A 17 -23.30 34.35 1.05
N VAL A 18 -23.31 35.60 0.60
CA VAL A 18 -22.78 35.96 -0.70
C VAL A 18 -21.30 35.62 -0.65
N LEU A 19 -20.92 34.47 -1.22
CA LEU A 19 -19.52 34.19 -1.52
C LEU A 19 -19.02 35.38 -2.32
N ALA A 20 -18.06 36.13 -1.76
CA ALA A 20 -17.36 37.14 -2.51
C ALA A 20 -16.74 36.43 -3.72
N GLN A 21 -17.22 36.76 -4.92
CA GLN A 21 -16.56 36.29 -6.13
C GLN A 21 -15.12 36.79 -6.09
N PRO A 22 -14.11 35.92 -6.24
CA PRO A 22 -12.73 36.38 -6.31
C PRO A 22 -12.64 37.32 -7.51
N LYS A 23 -12.16 38.55 -7.27
CA LYS A 23 -11.84 39.50 -8.33
C LYS A 23 -10.86 38.79 -9.27
N ALA A 24 -11.33 38.45 -10.47
CA ALA A 24 -10.52 37.90 -11.53
C ALA A 24 -9.48 38.92 -11.99
N GLY A 25 -8.30 38.86 -11.38
CA GLY A 25 -7.06 39.28 -12.02
C GLY A 25 -6.61 38.15 -12.95
N MET A 26 -7.08 38.16 -14.20
CA MET A 26 -6.59 37.28 -15.27
C MET A 26 -5.16 37.72 -15.67
N GLY A 27 -4.16 37.28 -14.90
CA GLY A 27 -2.73 37.43 -15.22
C GLY A 27 -1.82 36.40 -14.52
N GLY A 28 -2.26 35.79 -13.42
CA GLY A 28 -1.35 35.07 -12.53
C GLY A 28 -0.64 33.82 -13.08
N LEU A 29 -1.18 33.10 -14.07
CA LEU A 29 -0.59 31.84 -14.57
C LEU A 29 0.16 32.02 -15.90
N GLU A 30 -0.19 33.06 -16.66
CA GLU A 30 0.40 33.36 -17.98
C GLU A 30 1.68 34.18 -17.83
N ASP A 31 1.82 34.91 -16.72
CA ASP A 31 3.00 35.72 -16.39
C ASP A 31 4.15 34.92 -15.77
N LEU A 32 3.96 33.62 -15.47
CA LEU A 32 4.96 32.75 -14.88
C LEU A 32 5.98 32.26 -15.92
N ASP A 33 7.22 32.05 -15.49
CA ASP A 33 8.21 31.35 -16.30
C ASP A 33 7.76 29.90 -16.56
N GLY A 34 8.24 29.32 -17.68
CA GLY A 34 7.76 28.03 -18.15
C GLY A 34 7.94 26.90 -17.14
N LEU A 35 9.02 26.92 -16.35
CA LEU A 35 9.29 25.89 -15.35
C LEU A 35 8.32 26.03 -14.16
N THR A 36 8.19 27.23 -13.60
CA THR A 36 7.25 27.46 -12.49
C THR A 36 5.82 27.14 -12.90
N ARG A 37 5.43 27.47 -14.15
CA ARG A 37 4.12 27.10 -14.67
C ARG A 37 3.92 25.58 -14.70
N LEU A 38 4.91 24.81 -15.16
CA LEU A 38 4.83 23.34 -15.15
C LEU A 38 4.73 22.78 -13.72
N VAL A 39 5.53 23.30 -12.78
CA VAL A 39 5.50 22.88 -11.37
C VAL A 39 4.12 23.15 -10.75
N VAL A 40 3.56 24.34 -10.98
CA VAL A 40 2.22 24.70 -10.50
C VAL A 40 1.14 23.81 -11.13
N GLN A 41 1.26 23.50 -12.43
CA GLN A 41 0.33 22.60 -13.11
C GLN A 41 0.39 21.16 -12.57
N ALA A 42 1.59 20.63 -12.32
CA ALA A 42 1.78 19.33 -11.69
C ALA A 42 1.17 19.29 -10.27
N TYR A 43 1.45 20.32 -9.46
CA TYR A 43 0.86 20.45 -8.12
C TYR A 43 -0.66 20.52 -8.17
N ALA A 44 -1.22 21.33 -9.07
CA ALA A 44 -2.67 21.49 -9.22
C ALA A 44 -3.34 20.19 -9.68
N ALA A 45 -2.74 19.48 -10.65
CA ALA A 45 -3.24 18.21 -11.14
C ALA A 45 -3.33 17.15 -10.04
N VAL A 46 -2.35 17.12 -9.14
CA VAL A 46 -2.26 16.11 -8.09
C VAL A 46 -3.08 16.49 -6.86
N ASN A 47 -2.96 17.71 -6.35
CA ASN A 47 -3.49 18.09 -5.04
C ASN A 47 -4.79 18.91 -5.11
N VAL A 48 -5.03 19.65 -6.19
CA VAL A 48 -6.14 20.62 -6.27
C VAL A 48 -7.32 20.07 -7.06
N ALA A 49 -7.09 19.56 -8.28
CA ALA A 49 -8.16 19.02 -9.13
C ALA A 49 -8.95 17.90 -8.44
N PRO A 50 -8.31 16.93 -7.74
CA PRO A 50 -9.05 15.86 -7.05
C PRO A 50 -9.85 16.35 -5.83
N ALA A 51 -9.60 17.56 -5.33
CA ALA A 51 -10.32 18.13 -4.19
C ALA A 51 -11.72 18.62 -4.54
N CYS A 52 -12.04 18.83 -5.83
CA CYS A 52 -13.38 19.27 -6.29
C CYS A 52 -13.94 20.47 -5.48
N GLY A 53 -13.09 21.46 -5.18
CA GLY A 53 -13.46 22.64 -4.39
C GLY A 53 -13.37 22.48 -2.87
N GLN A 54 -12.96 21.31 -2.37
CA GLN A 54 -12.51 21.13 -0.99
C GLN A 54 -11.06 21.59 -0.80
N ILE A 55 -10.67 21.77 0.45
CA ILE A 55 -9.28 22.09 0.82
C ILE A 55 -8.46 20.80 0.63
N PRO A 56 -7.30 20.80 -0.06
CA PRO A 56 -6.52 19.59 -0.35
C PRO A 56 -6.21 18.72 0.88
N GLU A 57 -6.05 19.34 2.04
CA GLU A 57 -5.78 18.71 3.33
C GLU A 57 -6.94 17.80 3.79
N ALA A 58 -8.16 18.02 3.28
CA ALA A 58 -9.34 17.20 3.58
C ALA A 58 -9.39 15.88 2.78
N LEU A 59 -8.55 15.71 1.75
CA LEU A 59 -8.53 14.52 0.89
C LEU A 59 -8.08 13.24 1.63
N GLY A 60 -7.28 13.39 2.68
CA GLY A 60 -6.86 12.33 3.57
C GLY A 60 -5.98 11.24 2.94
N PRO A 61 -5.67 10.17 3.70
CA PRO A 61 -4.72 9.12 3.28
C PRO A 61 -5.13 8.36 2.02
N SER A 62 -6.44 8.20 1.78
CA SER A 62 -6.94 7.49 0.60
C SER A 62 -6.56 8.18 -0.72
N HIS A 63 -6.46 9.50 -0.72
CA HIS A 63 -5.97 10.26 -1.87
C HIS A 63 -4.47 10.04 -2.09
N VAL A 64 -3.68 10.14 -1.01
CA VAL A 64 -2.23 9.90 -1.06
C VAL A 64 -1.93 8.50 -1.62
N PHE A 65 -2.62 7.47 -1.12
CA PHE A 65 -2.52 6.10 -1.65
C PHE A 65 -2.78 6.03 -3.15
N ARG A 66 -3.83 6.71 -3.61
CA ARG A 66 -4.26 6.69 -5.01
C ARG A 66 -3.22 7.32 -5.92
N VAL A 67 -2.78 8.54 -5.60
CA VAL A 67 -1.76 9.26 -6.38
C VAL A 67 -0.44 8.50 -6.36
N PHE A 68 0.00 8.01 -5.20
CA PHE A 68 1.24 7.24 -5.08
C PHE A 68 1.22 5.98 -5.98
N SER A 69 0.06 5.32 -6.06
CA SER A 69 -0.17 4.15 -6.94
C SER A 69 -0.31 4.52 -8.43
N GLY A 70 -0.19 5.79 -8.80
CA GLY A 70 -0.27 6.26 -10.19
C GLY A 70 -1.69 6.55 -10.68
N GLN A 71 -2.69 6.47 -9.80
CA GLN A 71 -4.09 6.76 -10.10
C GLN A 71 -4.38 8.24 -9.79
N LEU A 72 -4.42 9.08 -10.83
CA LEU A 72 -4.61 10.53 -10.69
C LEU A 72 -6.09 10.97 -10.68
N GLY A 73 -7.04 10.05 -10.82
CA GLY A 73 -8.49 10.33 -10.83
C GLY A 73 -9.31 9.32 -10.03
N GLN A 74 -10.51 9.72 -9.57
CA GLN A 74 -11.51 8.83 -8.97
C GLN A 74 -12.47 8.32 -10.04
N GLY A 75 -12.40 7.04 -10.42
CA GLY A 75 -13.34 6.51 -11.42
C GLY A 75 -13.29 7.31 -12.73
N GLU A 76 -14.35 7.27 -13.54
CA GLU A 76 -14.44 7.93 -14.85
C GLU A 76 -13.79 9.33 -14.86
N GLN A 77 -12.69 9.43 -15.59
CA GLN A 77 -11.87 10.59 -15.94
C GLN A 77 -12.31 11.93 -15.34
N VAL A 78 -11.52 12.47 -14.40
CA VAL A 78 -11.61 13.88 -14.02
C VAL A 78 -11.12 14.71 -15.23
N PRO A 79 -11.98 15.52 -15.87
CA PRO A 79 -11.62 16.23 -17.10
C PRO A 79 -10.40 17.16 -16.93
N GLU A 80 -10.24 17.68 -15.72
CA GLU A 80 -9.18 18.61 -15.33
C GLU A 80 -7.78 17.98 -15.36
N VAL A 81 -7.68 16.65 -15.38
CA VAL A 81 -6.41 15.91 -15.41
C VAL A 81 -6.22 15.15 -16.73
N ALA A 82 -7.19 15.21 -17.65
CA ALA A 82 -7.15 14.52 -18.93
C ALA A 82 -5.94 14.93 -19.78
N TRP A 83 -5.60 16.22 -19.79
CA TRP A 83 -4.42 16.75 -20.48
C TRP A 83 -3.10 16.12 -19.99
N LEU A 84 -3.02 15.70 -18.73
CA LEU A 84 -1.83 15.05 -18.18
C LEU A 84 -1.71 13.61 -18.69
N HIS A 85 -2.83 12.95 -18.99
CA HIS A 85 -2.81 11.63 -19.64
C HIS A 85 -2.34 11.69 -21.09
N GLU A 86 -2.53 12.83 -21.77
CA GLU A 86 -2.01 13.06 -23.12
C GLU A 86 -0.48 13.30 -23.14
N GLN A 87 0.14 13.55 -21.99
CA GLN A 87 1.57 13.83 -21.82
C GLN A 87 2.23 12.80 -20.88
N PRO A 88 2.57 11.59 -21.38
CA PRO A 88 3.00 10.49 -20.52
C PRO A 88 4.30 10.77 -19.75
N ASP A 89 5.28 11.41 -20.39
CA ASP A 89 6.57 11.73 -19.76
C ASP A 89 6.39 12.70 -18.59
N PHE A 90 5.54 13.72 -18.79
CA PHE A 90 5.25 14.70 -17.75
C PHE A 90 4.41 14.10 -16.61
N ARG A 91 3.50 13.18 -16.93
CA ARG A 91 2.77 12.39 -15.93
C ARG A 91 3.71 11.54 -15.08
N GLU A 92 4.66 10.87 -15.70
CA GLU A 92 5.64 10.05 -14.97
C GLU A 92 6.52 10.92 -14.06
N LEU A 93 7.01 12.05 -14.56
CA LEU A 93 7.78 13.01 -13.77
C LEU A 93 6.96 13.56 -12.58
N THR A 94 5.70 13.88 -12.81
CA THR A 94 4.77 14.36 -11.75
C THR A 94 4.58 13.30 -10.67
N LEU A 95 4.35 12.04 -11.06
CA LEU A 95 4.21 10.93 -10.12
C LEU A 95 5.51 10.66 -9.35
N LYS A 96 6.65 10.73 -10.03
CA LYS A 96 7.96 10.57 -9.41
C LYS A 96 8.21 11.66 -8.36
N ALA A 97 7.95 12.93 -8.71
CA ALA A 97 8.08 14.06 -7.80
C ALA A 97 7.16 13.91 -6.57
N PHE A 98 5.90 13.49 -6.78
CA PHE A 98 4.98 13.21 -5.68
C PHE A 98 5.49 12.09 -4.76
N ARG A 99 5.99 10.99 -5.32
CA ARG A 99 6.53 9.86 -4.54
C ARG A 99 7.79 10.26 -3.76
N PHE A 100 8.65 11.10 -4.34
CA PHE A 100 9.84 11.64 -3.67
C PHE A 100 9.43 12.52 -2.50
N ALA A 101 8.52 13.48 -2.73
CA ALA A 101 7.98 14.33 -1.67
C ALA A 101 7.36 13.50 -0.55
N PHE A 102 6.52 12.51 -0.88
CA PHE A 102 5.92 11.61 0.10
C PHE A 102 6.97 10.86 0.93
N LYS A 103 8.00 10.29 0.28
CA LYS A 103 9.07 9.58 0.99
C LYS A 103 9.83 10.50 1.94
N ILE A 104 10.26 11.67 1.46
CA ILE A 104 10.98 12.65 2.28
C ILE A 104 10.12 13.04 3.49
N THR A 105 8.84 13.35 3.29
CA THR A 105 7.93 13.68 4.39
C THR A 105 7.80 12.53 5.40
N VAL A 106 7.66 11.28 4.94
CA VAL A 106 7.59 10.11 5.84
C VAL A 106 8.88 9.94 6.64
N ASP A 107 10.05 10.18 6.05
CA ASP A 107 11.33 10.10 6.76
C ASP A 107 11.47 11.21 7.81
N CYS A 108 11.16 12.45 7.45
CA CYS A 108 11.17 13.57 8.40
C CYS A 108 10.26 13.30 9.59
N ILE A 109 9.03 12.84 9.33
CA ILE A 109 8.09 12.46 10.39
C ILE A 109 8.68 11.35 11.28
N ALA A 110 9.33 10.34 10.69
CA ALA A 110 9.99 9.28 11.45
C ALA A 110 11.17 9.80 12.30
N MET A 111 11.79 10.91 11.91
CA MET A 111 12.86 11.61 12.65
C MET A 111 12.32 12.70 13.60
N THR A 112 11.00 12.92 13.64
CA THR A 112 10.34 14.01 14.41
C THR A 112 10.76 15.40 13.93
N GLU A 113 10.97 15.54 12.62
CA GLU A 113 11.32 16.77 11.92
C GLU A 113 10.17 17.21 11.00
N ASP A 114 10.07 18.52 10.73
CA ASP A 114 9.13 19.06 9.76
C ASP A 114 9.80 19.14 8.37
N ALA A 115 9.21 18.49 7.37
CA ALA A 115 9.72 18.51 6.00
C ALA A 115 9.75 19.92 5.38
N SER A 116 8.95 20.86 5.90
CA SER A 116 8.96 22.26 5.45
C SER A 116 10.15 23.07 5.95
N GLU A 117 10.85 22.59 6.99
CA GLU A 117 12.03 23.24 7.56
C GLU A 117 13.35 22.72 6.95
N LEU A 118 13.28 21.72 6.06
CA LEU A 118 14.46 21.17 5.38
C LEU A 118 15.23 22.23 4.58
N GLU A 119 16.54 22.27 4.76
CA GLU A 119 17.40 23.12 3.95
C GLU A 119 17.51 22.60 2.50
N TYR A 120 17.71 23.50 1.54
CA TYR A 120 17.83 23.13 0.12
C TYR A 120 18.97 22.14 -0.16
N SER A 121 20.08 22.23 0.58
CA SER A 121 21.22 21.31 0.52
C SER A 121 20.83 19.89 0.92
N GLU A 122 20.09 19.75 2.02
CA GLU A 122 19.61 18.46 2.53
C GLU A 122 18.57 17.86 1.57
N LEU A 123 17.68 18.70 1.05
CA LEU A 123 16.70 18.29 0.05
C LEU A 123 17.37 17.77 -1.23
N ASP A 124 18.41 18.44 -1.73
CA ASP A 124 19.16 17.99 -2.91
C ASP A 124 19.84 16.63 -2.66
N VAL A 125 20.45 16.43 -1.48
CA VAL A 125 21.02 15.13 -1.10
C VAL A 125 19.94 14.05 -1.06
N ALA A 126 18.81 14.30 -0.40
CA ALA A 126 17.71 13.34 -0.31
C ALA A 126 17.16 12.96 -1.70
N LEU A 127 16.98 13.94 -2.60
CA LEU A 127 16.54 13.69 -3.97
C LEU A 127 17.55 12.83 -4.76
N GLN A 128 18.85 13.09 -4.60
CA GLN A 128 19.90 12.30 -5.26
C GLN A 128 19.95 10.86 -4.73
N GLU A 129 19.74 10.65 -3.43
CA GLU A 129 19.67 9.30 -2.85
C GLU A 129 18.46 8.51 -3.36
N LEU A 130 17.30 9.17 -3.44
CA LEU A 130 16.09 8.58 -4.00
C LEU A 130 16.28 8.19 -5.47
N GLU A 131 16.91 9.06 -6.26
CA GLU A 131 17.20 8.80 -7.68
C GLU A 131 18.12 7.60 -7.89
N ARG A 132 19.12 7.42 -7.02
CA ARG A 132 20.16 6.40 -7.20
C ARG A 132 19.81 5.02 -6.65
N GLY A 133 19.01 4.97 -5.58
CA GLY A 133 18.89 3.77 -4.74
C GLY A 133 17.48 3.30 -4.43
N TRP A 134 16.44 4.00 -4.91
CA TRP A 134 15.06 3.71 -4.54
C TRP A 134 14.18 3.43 -5.75
N HIS A 135 13.33 2.41 -5.58
CA HIS A 135 12.15 2.23 -6.42
C HIS A 135 10.89 2.53 -5.60
N LEU A 136 10.14 3.55 -6.02
CA LEU A 136 8.89 3.95 -5.37
C LEU A 136 7.72 3.67 -6.32
N GLY A 137 6.77 2.83 -5.92
CA GLY A 137 5.71 2.42 -6.83
C GLY A 137 4.69 1.46 -6.23
N GLU A 138 3.95 0.78 -7.10
CA GLU A 138 2.94 -0.19 -6.72
C GLU A 138 3.56 -1.57 -6.52
N GLU A 139 3.25 -2.21 -5.39
CA GLU A 139 3.65 -3.58 -5.09
C GLU A 139 3.11 -4.54 -6.16
N ASN A 140 3.94 -5.49 -6.61
CA ASN A 140 3.61 -6.47 -7.66
C ASN A 140 3.41 -5.91 -9.07
N SER A 141 3.62 -4.61 -9.30
CA SER A 141 3.66 -4.07 -10.67
C SER A 141 4.84 -4.63 -11.48
N PRO A 142 4.79 -4.63 -12.82
CA PRO A 142 5.93 -5.05 -13.65
C PRO A 142 7.21 -4.25 -13.35
N ALA A 143 7.07 -2.96 -13.07
CA ALA A 143 8.19 -2.09 -12.70
C ALA A 143 8.79 -2.48 -11.33
N TRP A 144 7.95 -2.90 -10.39
CA TRP A 144 8.38 -3.42 -9.10
C TRP A 144 9.15 -4.74 -9.22
N GLN A 145 8.61 -5.68 -10.00
CA GLN A 145 9.30 -6.95 -10.28
C GLN A 145 10.64 -6.72 -10.96
N ALA A 146 10.68 -5.82 -11.96
CA ALA A 146 11.93 -5.41 -12.58
C ALA A 146 12.89 -4.81 -11.54
N ALA A 147 12.45 -3.93 -10.63
CA ALA A 147 13.32 -3.39 -9.59
C ALA A 147 13.87 -4.47 -8.64
N MET A 148 13.07 -5.49 -8.31
CA MET A 148 13.53 -6.65 -7.54
C MET A 148 14.58 -7.47 -8.29
N GLU A 149 14.36 -7.76 -9.58
CA GLU A 149 15.31 -8.48 -10.44
C GLU A 149 16.63 -7.73 -10.60
N HIS A 150 16.56 -6.40 -10.78
CA HIS A 150 17.73 -5.52 -10.86
C HIS A 150 18.38 -5.25 -9.49
N ARG A 151 17.87 -5.87 -8.41
CA ARG A 151 18.40 -5.74 -7.05
C ARG A 151 18.53 -4.29 -6.60
N VAL A 152 17.52 -3.46 -6.90
CA VAL A 152 17.48 -2.08 -6.40
C VAL A 152 17.58 -2.12 -4.86
N PRO A 153 18.47 -1.32 -4.23
CA PRO A 153 18.76 -1.45 -2.81
C PRO A 153 17.54 -1.27 -1.90
N ASN A 154 16.65 -0.34 -2.26
CA ASN A 154 15.45 -0.05 -1.48
C ASN A 154 14.22 0.03 -2.37
N LEU A 155 13.13 -0.58 -1.92
CA LEU A 155 11.83 -0.48 -2.57
C LEU A 155 10.79 -0.01 -1.56
N MET A 156 9.88 0.87 -1.97
CA MET A 156 8.76 1.31 -1.14
C MET A 156 7.44 1.34 -1.91
N ALA A 157 6.42 0.76 -1.30
CA ALA A 157 5.05 0.76 -1.80
C ALA A 157 4.08 1.19 -0.70
N LEU A 158 2.86 1.56 -1.09
CA LEU A 158 1.74 1.68 -0.18
C LEU A 158 0.81 0.50 -0.37
N ARG A 159 0.30 -0.06 0.73
CA ARG A 159 -0.62 -1.19 0.73
C ARG A 159 -1.84 -0.88 1.58
N ARG A 160 -3.02 -1.32 1.12
CA ARG A 160 -4.23 -1.31 1.96
C ARG A 160 -4.29 -2.56 2.83
N SER A 161 -4.53 -2.36 4.12
CA SER A 161 -4.78 -3.42 5.09
C SER A 161 -6.20 -3.23 5.63
N GLY A 162 -7.13 -4.08 5.23
CA GLY A 162 -8.55 -3.92 5.58
C GLY A 162 -9.24 -2.78 4.81
N THR A 163 -10.29 -2.21 5.39
CA THR A 163 -11.19 -1.24 4.73
C THR A 163 -10.66 0.19 4.72
N SER A 164 -9.93 0.61 5.77
CA SER A 164 -9.48 2.00 5.95
C SER A 164 -7.98 2.18 6.04
N ASP A 165 -7.22 1.15 6.40
CA ASP A 165 -5.84 1.36 6.81
C ASP A 165 -4.89 1.28 5.63
N ILE A 166 -3.98 2.24 5.56
CA ILE A 166 -2.92 2.31 4.57
C ILE A 166 -1.60 2.13 5.31
N GLN A 167 -0.82 1.17 4.85
CA GLN A 167 0.48 0.82 5.40
C GLN A 167 1.57 1.17 4.40
N VAL A 168 2.70 1.67 4.92
CA VAL A 168 3.92 1.86 4.14
C VAL A 168 4.71 0.56 4.18
N LEU A 169 4.91 -0.05 3.01
CA LEU A 169 5.74 -1.23 2.83
C LEU A 169 7.13 -0.80 2.37
N ARG A 170 8.18 -1.22 3.08
CA ARG A 170 9.57 -0.93 2.72
C ARG A 170 10.39 -2.22 2.70
N HIS A 171 11.05 -2.48 1.59
CA HIS A 171 12.03 -3.55 1.45
C HIS A 171 13.43 -2.95 1.30
N THR A 172 14.38 -3.53 2.02
CA THR A 172 15.80 -3.20 1.88
C THR A 172 16.54 -4.48 1.54
N LEU A 173 17.31 -4.43 0.44
CA LEU A 173 18.19 -5.51 0.05
C LEU A 173 19.28 -5.67 1.11
N ARG A 174 19.35 -6.87 1.69
CA ARG A 174 20.39 -7.24 2.64
C ARG A 174 20.86 -8.65 2.33
N GLU A 175 22.16 -8.87 2.49
CA GLU A 175 22.68 -10.23 2.56
C GLU A 175 22.30 -10.79 3.93
N ASP A 176 21.53 -11.88 3.92
CA ASP A 176 21.20 -12.63 5.13
C ASP A 176 21.80 -14.03 5.04
N GLY A 177 22.43 -14.46 6.13
CA GLY A 177 23.11 -15.74 6.21
C GLY A 177 22.14 -16.87 6.48
N ALA A 178 21.57 -17.47 5.44
CA ALA A 178 20.75 -18.66 5.59
C ALA A 178 21.61 -19.91 5.86
N ARG A 179 21.31 -20.65 6.92
CA ARG A 179 21.88 -21.99 7.12
C ARG A 179 21.06 -22.98 6.32
N VAL A 180 21.66 -23.55 5.28
CA VAL A 180 21.06 -24.64 4.52
C VAL A 180 21.52 -25.95 5.13
N GLY A 181 20.57 -26.75 5.63
CA GLY A 181 20.81 -28.11 6.10
C GLY A 181 20.44 -29.13 5.03
N GLU A 182 21.30 -30.12 4.79
CA GLU A 182 20.98 -31.26 3.94
C GLU A 182 20.43 -32.40 4.81
N LEU A 183 19.24 -32.90 4.49
CA LEU A 183 18.69 -34.10 5.12
C LEU A 183 19.11 -35.33 4.31
N ARG A 184 19.79 -36.27 4.98
CA ARG A 184 20.15 -37.56 4.37
C ARG A 184 18.91 -38.42 4.16
N SER A 185 18.84 -39.10 3.01
CA SER A 185 17.72 -39.99 2.65
C SER A 185 17.46 -41.06 3.70
N GLU A 186 18.52 -41.59 4.31
CA GLU A 186 18.45 -42.66 5.30
C GLU A 186 17.77 -42.17 6.59
N VAL A 187 17.99 -40.90 6.95
CA VAL A 187 17.34 -40.28 8.12
C VAL A 187 15.85 -40.09 7.86
N VAL A 188 15.49 -39.62 6.67
CA VAL A 188 14.09 -39.45 6.27
C VAL A 188 13.37 -40.81 6.26
N GLN A 189 13.99 -41.84 5.67
CA GLN A 189 13.45 -43.19 5.63
C GLN A 189 13.35 -43.82 7.04
N SER A 190 14.35 -43.61 7.88
CA SER A 190 14.36 -44.07 9.28
C SER A 190 13.22 -43.46 10.08
N ILE A 191 13.03 -42.15 9.98
CA ILE A 191 11.93 -41.44 10.66
C ILE A 191 10.59 -41.94 10.14
N TRP A 192 10.42 -42.02 8.82
CA TRP A 192 9.17 -42.49 8.21
C TRP A 192 8.82 -43.93 8.63
N ALA A 193 9.81 -44.83 8.64
CA ALA A 193 9.60 -46.23 9.05
C ALA A 193 9.25 -46.34 10.54
N SER A 194 9.92 -45.57 11.40
CA SER A 194 9.65 -45.53 12.84
C SER A 194 8.23 -45.03 13.13
N GLU A 195 7.82 -43.93 12.51
CA GLU A 195 6.49 -43.34 12.72
C GLU A 195 5.38 -44.23 12.11
N SER A 196 5.62 -44.84 10.94
CA SER A 196 4.67 -45.79 10.34
C SER A 196 4.45 -47.02 11.21
N LEU A 197 5.51 -47.53 11.85
CA LEU A 197 5.42 -48.62 12.83
C LEU A 197 4.62 -48.18 14.06
N GLU A 198 4.93 -46.99 14.60
CA GLU A 198 4.26 -46.41 15.75
C GLU A 198 2.74 -46.27 15.52
N LEU A 199 2.36 -45.66 14.39
CA LEU A 199 0.95 -45.44 14.04
C LEU A 199 0.18 -46.73 13.77
N ARG A 200 0.81 -47.70 13.10
CA ARG A 200 0.12 -48.92 12.65
C ARG A 200 0.06 -50.03 13.70
N TYR A 201 1.10 -50.16 14.52
CA TYR A 201 1.29 -51.33 15.38
C TYR A 201 1.45 -50.99 16.86
N LEU A 202 1.86 -49.77 17.19
CA LEU A 202 2.04 -49.33 18.58
C LEU A 202 0.95 -48.34 18.99
N THR A 203 -0.28 -48.61 18.52
CA THR A 203 -1.49 -47.80 18.79
C THR A 203 -1.52 -47.40 20.26
N ASN A 204 -1.53 -46.10 20.51
CA ASN A 204 -1.52 -45.54 21.86
C ASN A 204 -2.90 -44.94 22.12
N ASP A 205 -3.51 -45.33 23.24
CA ASP A 205 -4.89 -44.97 23.65
C ASP A 205 -4.93 -43.61 24.37
N ASP A 206 -3.96 -42.74 24.07
CA ASP A 206 -3.71 -41.47 24.74
C ASP A 206 -4.17 -40.30 23.85
N ASP A 207 -5.23 -39.63 24.30
CA ASP A 207 -5.88 -38.52 23.60
C ASP A 207 -4.96 -37.29 23.43
N GLU A 208 -3.92 -37.11 24.27
CA GLU A 208 -2.99 -35.98 24.15
C GLU A 208 -1.99 -36.15 22.98
N ARG A 209 -1.77 -37.39 22.52
CA ARG A 209 -0.73 -37.72 21.54
C ARG A 209 -0.98 -37.12 20.15
N TYR A 210 -2.24 -36.96 19.76
CA TYR A 210 -2.62 -36.33 18.48
C TYR A 210 -2.13 -34.87 18.38
N SER A 211 -2.11 -34.13 19.49
CA SER A 211 -1.66 -32.73 19.50
C SER A 211 -0.15 -32.60 19.24
N ILE A 212 0.64 -33.50 19.81
CA ILE A 212 2.11 -33.54 19.66
C ILE A 212 2.50 -34.09 18.29
N GLN A 213 1.76 -35.06 17.75
CA GLN A 213 1.96 -35.60 16.39
C GLN A 213 1.49 -34.64 15.29
N ALA A 214 0.67 -33.63 15.62
CA ALA A 214 0.22 -32.59 14.69
C ALA A 214 1.06 -31.30 14.74
N HIS A 215 2.07 -31.20 15.62
CA HIS A 215 2.84 -29.97 15.76
C HIS A 215 3.63 -29.65 14.46
N PRO A 216 3.41 -28.49 13.81
CA PRO A 216 3.87 -28.23 12.43
C PRO A 216 5.37 -27.96 12.31
N THR A 217 6.08 -27.74 13.42
CA THR A 217 7.51 -27.38 13.42
C THR A 217 8.44 -28.53 13.76
N LEU A 218 7.92 -29.70 14.16
CA LEU A 218 8.76 -30.86 14.45
C LEU A 218 9.12 -31.56 13.15
N LEU A 219 10.43 -31.70 12.85
CA LEU A 219 10.93 -32.29 11.61
C LEU A 219 10.29 -33.66 11.31
N ARG A 220 10.13 -34.51 12.34
CA ARG A 220 9.50 -35.83 12.17
C ARG A 220 8.04 -35.74 11.70
N ASN A 221 7.28 -34.78 12.24
CA ASN A 221 5.89 -34.56 11.87
C ASN A 221 5.81 -33.99 10.45
N MET A 222 6.71 -33.06 10.08
CA MET A 222 6.79 -32.54 8.72
C MET A 222 7.06 -33.66 7.70
N ILE A 223 7.97 -34.58 8.02
CA ILE A 223 8.28 -35.75 7.17
C ILE A 223 7.03 -36.63 6.99
N VAL A 224 6.34 -36.97 8.08
CA VAL A 224 5.12 -37.82 8.02
C VAL A 224 3.97 -37.11 7.30
N GLN A 225 3.74 -35.82 7.57
CA GLN A 225 2.69 -35.02 6.93
C GLN A 225 2.97 -34.77 5.44
N SER A 226 4.24 -34.75 5.04
CA SER A 226 4.64 -34.68 3.63
C SER A 226 4.53 -36.01 2.89
N ALA A 227 4.42 -37.12 3.62
CA ALA A 227 4.24 -38.43 3.01
C ALA A 227 2.82 -38.55 2.47
N GLU A 228 2.71 -39.09 1.25
CA GLU A 228 1.43 -39.52 0.72
C GLU A 228 0.91 -40.63 1.65
N TYR A 229 -0.22 -40.38 2.33
CA TYR A 229 -0.81 -41.36 3.24
C TYR A 229 -0.99 -42.70 2.51
N PRO A 230 -0.50 -43.83 3.05
CA PRO A 230 -0.84 -45.13 2.53
C PRO A 230 -2.21 -45.51 3.11
N ILE A 231 -3.24 -44.73 2.81
CA ILE A 231 -4.61 -45.15 3.03
C ILE A 231 -5.12 -45.57 1.67
N PHE A 232 -5.65 -46.79 1.60
CA PHE A 232 -6.56 -47.20 0.55
C PHE A 232 -7.76 -46.24 0.55
N VAL A 233 -7.61 -45.06 -0.05
CA VAL A 233 -8.72 -44.15 -0.31
C VAL A 233 -9.22 -44.54 -1.69
N SER A 234 -10.33 -45.27 -1.72
CA SER A 234 -11.17 -45.34 -2.91
C SER A 234 -11.41 -43.92 -3.47
N PRO A 235 -11.74 -43.75 -4.76
CA PRO A 235 -12.07 -42.44 -5.32
C PRO A 235 -13.03 -41.66 -4.40
N PRO A 236 -12.85 -40.33 -4.24
CA PRO A 236 -13.65 -39.54 -3.32
C PRO A 236 -15.14 -39.71 -3.63
N THR A 237 -15.88 -40.34 -2.73
CA THR A 237 -17.34 -40.44 -2.81
C THR A 237 -17.93 -39.18 -2.19
N THR A 238 -18.38 -38.25 -3.02
CA THR A 238 -19.22 -37.14 -2.58
C THR A 238 -20.56 -37.68 -2.08
N VAL A 239 -20.82 -37.54 -0.78
CA VAL A 239 -22.15 -37.74 -0.20
C VAL A 239 -22.80 -36.37 -0.07
N TRP A 240 -23.90 -36.16 -0.78
CA TRP A 240 -24.73 -34.97 -0.63
C TRP A 240 -25.56 -35.13 0.65
N LEU A 241 -25.36 -34.26 1.63
CA LEU A 241 -26.27 -34.05 2.77
C LEU A 241 -26.88 -32.65 2.66
#